data_AF-A0A4Z0MQ67-F1
#
_entry.id   AF-A0A4Z0MQ67-F1
#
_cell.length_a   1.000
_cell.length_b   1.000
_cell.length_c   1.000
_cell.angle_alpha   90.00
_cell.angle_beta   90.00
_cell.angle_gamma   90.00
#
_symmetry.space_group_name_H-M   'P 1'
#
loop_
_entity.id
_entity.type
_entity.pdbx_description
1 polymer ?
#
loop_
_entity_poly.entity_id
_entity_poly.type
_entity_poly.pdbx_seq_one_letter_code
_entity_poly.pdbx_strand_id
1 'polypeptide(L)'
;MKSVWYACSAELTSALVEARPGRWWLSAVALALTTACSTDSSRDQPTIPLPTGHYEGPITYRGSELRVALDLREATPGQLQGDISFPENPGLSFPAGQLRYKEPQLRLEQDPTQPGGISLQALREGDFLRGVLSWDSAQVDFVWVRRGEAAPRGYREQEVKLRDVGLGQSATLRLPEDTLLRHPAIVVLGVPAAQAARLTRQGFVTLTLPTTIPTDSGATAAVSAALTLLRTQSAVDSSKVGLWSRGPATPWAVAAAAQAQPQATFVVLEGAPARTADEAKAYQVLSQQRIPALGHYAALDTSLNIPDNYRRLRGVLGARRNGMVRTYPRATAAFIVPGRAATNGQWQWPTPAPGYWEGLTDWLRLVTK
;
A
#
# COMPACT_ATOMS: atom_id res chain seq x y z
N MET A 1 -31.93 -54.24 10.35
CA MET A 1 -30.70 -54.84 9.77
C MET A 1 -29.53 -54.49 10.66
N LYS A 2 -28.70 -55.49 10.97
CA LYS A 2 -27.58 -55.49 11.93
C LYS A 2 -26.32 -54.79 11.39
N SER A 3 -25.30 -54.75 12.25
CA SER A 3 -23.85 -54.40 12.16
C SER A 3 -23.54 -52.89 12.21
N VAL A 4 -22.98 -52.28 13.27
CA VAL A 4 -21.90 -52.59 14.26
C VAL A 4 -20.48 -52.41 13.68
N TRP A 5 -19.60 -51.89 14.55
CA TRP A 5 -18.13 -51.83 14.59
C TRP A 5 -17.49 -50.45 14.39
N TYR A 6 -16.56 -49.96 15.22
CA TYR A 6 -16.14 -50.19 16.63
C TYR A 6 -15.17 -49.02 16.95
N ALA A 7 -15.19 -48.52 18.19
CA ALA A 7 -14.12 -47.71 18.77
C ALA A 7 -13.12 -48.61 19.48
N CYS A 8 -11.83 -48.26 19.51
CA CYS A 8 -10.95 -48.66 20.61
C CYS A 8 -9.71 -47.75 20.70
N SER A 9 -9.62 -47.06 21.85
CA SER A 9 -8.41 -46.47 22.42
C SER A 9 -7.55 -47.55 23.08
N ALA A 10 -6.24 -47.35 23.18
CA ALA A 10 -5.47 -47.72 24.38
C ALA A 10 -4.06 -47.12 24.33
N GLU A 11 -3.69 -46.57 25.48
CA GLU A 11 -2.41 -45.98 25.85
C GLU A 11 -1.38 -47.05 26.30
N LEU A 12 -0.23 -46.54 26.76
CA LEU A 12 0.63 -47.03 27.85
C LEU A 12 1.99 -47.68 27.50
N THR A 13 3.01 -46.81 27.60
CA THR A 13 4.18 -46.88 28.52
C THR A 13 5.15 -48.07 28.52
N SER A 14 6.40 -47.68 28.24
CA SER A 14 7.59 -47.83 29.11
C SER A 14 8.34 -49.16 29.23
N ALA A 15 9.61 -49.05 28.82
CA ALA A 15 10.84 -49.55 29.45
C ALA A 15 11.13 -51.06 29.48
N LEU A 16 12.30 -51.43 28.96
CA LEU A 16 13.36 -52.03 29.78
C LEU A 16 14.70 -52.07 29.04
N VAL A 17 15.73 -51.89 29.85
CA VAL A 17 17.17 -51.84 29.61
C VAL A 17 17.73 -53.27 29.50
N GLU A 18 18.69 -53.52 28.62
CA GLU A 18 19.76 -54.48 28.93
C GLU A 18 21.01 -54.25 28.06
N ALA A 19 22.13 -53.98 28.75
CA ALA A 19 23.47 -53.90 28.19
C ALA A 19 24.23 -55.17 28.57
N ARG A 20 24.99 -55.75 27.63
CA ARG A 20 26.12 -56.65 27.98
C ARG A 20 27.32 -56.50 27.03
N PRO A 21 28.55 -56.71 27.54
CA PRO A 21 29.81 -56.34 26.89
C PRO A 21 30.58 -57.55 26.32
N GLY A 22 31.52 -57.32 25.39
CA GLY A 22 32.31 -58.41 24.79
C GLY A 22 33.46 -58.00 23.88
N ARG A 23 34.51 -57.43 24.50
CA ARG A 23 35.95 -57.46 24.17
C ARG A 23 36.46 -58.43 23.06
N TRP A 24 37.24 -57.89 22.09
CA TRP A 24 38.68 -58.16 21.80
C TRP A 24 39.15 -58.31 20.31
N TRP A 25 40.07 -57.38 19.93
CA TRP A 25 41.30 -57.55 19.12
C TRP A 25 41.21 -57.58 17.57
N LEU A 26 41.64 -56.49 16.89
CA LEU A 26 42.99 -56.33 16.30
C LEU A 26 43.06 -55.14 15.31
N SER A 27 44.02 -54.26 15.60
CA SER A 27 44.87 -53.42 14.75
C SER A 27 44.63 -53.35 13.24
N ALA A 28 44.53 -52.12 12.71
CA ALA A 28 45.29 -51.72 11.51
C ALA A 28 45.53 -50.20 11.50
N VAL A 29 46.80 -49.84 11.54
CA VAL A 29 47.36 -48.51 11.32
C VAL A 29 47.26 -48.17 9.84
N ALA A 30 46.72 -46.99 9.49
CA ALA A 30 47.05 -46.33 8.23
C ALA A 30 47.06 -44.80 8.41
N LEU A 31 48.24 -44.26 8.13
CA LEU A 31 48.65 -42.87 8.20
C LEU A 31 47.84 -41.98 7.25
N ALA A 32 47.58 -40.75 7.72
CA ALA A 32 47.69 -39.49 7.01
C ALA A 32 47.20 -39.42 5.56
N LEU A 33 46.12 -38.65 5.33
CA LEU A 33 46.11 -37.60 4.30
C LEU A 33 45.09 -36.53 4.73
N THR A 34 45.62 -35.33 4.83
CA THR A 34 44.94 -34.06 5.12
C THR A 34 43.94 -33.71 4.03
N THR A 35 42.65 -33.74 4.37
CA THR A 35 41.63 -32.92 3.70
C THR A 35 40.75 -32.30 4.76
N ALA A 36 41.31 -31.35 5.49
CA ALA A 36 40.51 -30.30 6.10
C ALA A 36 39.93 -29.50 4.93
N CYS A 37 38.72 -29.86 4.49
CA CYS A 37 37.91 -28.99 3.67
C CYS A 37 37.55 -27.78 4.54
N SER A 38 38.44 -26.78 4.55
CA SER A 38 38.07 -25.42 4.87
C SER A 38 36.94 -25.05 3.91
N THR A 39 35.71 -25.06 4.41
CA THR A 39 34.61 -24.30 3.85
C THR A 39 34.87 -22.82 4.11
N ASP A 40 35.89 -22.27 3.44
CA ASP A 40 36.05 -20.83 3.21
C ASP A 40 35.35 -20.51 1.89
N SER A 41 34.03 -20.36 1.96
CA SER A 41 33.23 -19.83 0.84
C SER A 41 32.07 -18.97 1.36
N SER A 42 32.37 -17.99 2.20
CA SER A 42 31.41 -16.92 2.53
C SER A 42 32.07 -15.63 3.01
N ARG A 43 33.26 -15.28 2.50
CA ARG A 43 33.79 -13.92 2.61
C ARG A 43 33.92 -13.29 1.24
N ASP A 44 33.26 -12.14 1.13
CA ASP A 44 33.48 -11.08 0.14
C ASP A 44 33.07 -11.39 -1.31
N GLN A 45 31.77 -11.62 -1.53
CA GLN A 45 31.20 -11.07 -2.76
C GLN A 45 31.22 -9.54 -2.62
N PRO A 46 31.86 -8.79 -3.54
CA PRO A 46 31.82 -7.34 -3.53
C PRO A 46 30.36 -6.92 -3.56
N THR A 47 29.91 -6.27 -2.48
CA THR A 47 28.58 -5.70 -2.39
C THR A 47 28.54 -4.56 -3.40
N ILE A 48 27.90 -4.81 -4.54
CA ILE A 48 27.69 -3.79 -5.56
C ILE A 48 27.00 -2.60 -4.88
N PRO A 49 27.61 -1.39 -4.90
CA PRO A 49 27.03 -0.26 -4.22
C PRO A 49 25.68 0.08 -4.86
N LEU A 50 24.63 0.11 -4.05
CA LEU A 50 23.31 0.50 -4.53
C LEU A 50 23.32 1.95 -5.06
N PRO A 51 22.45 2.31 -6.03
CA PRO A 51 22.40 3.66 -6.59
C PRO A 51 21.69 4.65 -5.64
N THR A 52 22.12 4.75 -4.37
CA THR A 52 21.47 5.61 -3.38
C THR A 52 21.80 7.09 -3.59
N GLY A 53 20.88 7.97 -3.22
CA GLY A 53 21.01 9.43 -3.31
C GLY A 53 19.78 10.12 -3.87
N HIS A 54 19.84 11.44 -3.90
CA HIS A 54 18.85 12.30 -4.54
C HIS A 54 19.27 12.52 -5.99
N TYR A 55 18.45 12.05 -6.94
CA TYR A 55 18.65 12.27 -8.38
C TYR A 55 17.62 13.25 -8.89
N GLU A 56 18.03 14.15 -9.77
CA GLU A 56 17.14 15.19 -10.27
C GLU A 56 17.46 15.55 -11.71
N GLY A 57 16.40 15.82 -12.48
CA GLY A 57 16.51 16.42 -13.79
C GLY A 57 15.16 16.64 -14.46
N PRO A 58 15.15 17.31 -15.62
CA PRO A 58 13.93 17.54 -16.37
C PRO A 58 13.51 16.30 -17.17
N ILE A 59 12.22 16.23 -17.48
CA ILE A 59 11.67 15.45 -18.57
C ILE A 59 10.97 16.40 -19.54
N THR A 60 11.11 16.18 -20.84
CA THR A 60 10.52 17.04 -21.87
C THR A 60 9.64 16.23 -22.81
N TYR A 61 8.40 16.66 -23.03
CA TYR A 61 7.49 16.06 -24.00
C TYR A 61 6.71 17.14 -24.74
N ARG A 62 6.78 17.12 -26.08
CA ARG A 62 6.06 18.04 -26.98
C ARG A 62 6.09 19.50 -26.50
N GLY A 63 7.29 20.02 -26.26
CA GLY A 63 7.50 21.43 -25.89
C GLY A 63 7.09 21.80 -24.46
N SER A 64 6.84 20.81 -23.60
CA SER A 64 6.56 20.99 -22.17
C SER A 64 7.62 20.30 -21.35
N GLU A 65 8.18 21.01 -20.36
CA GLU A 65 9.20 20.51 -19.44
C GLU A 65 8.58 20.32 -18.05
N LEU A 66 8.98 19.25 -17.36
CA LEU A 66 8.62 19.00 -15.97
C LEU A 66 9.86 18.51 -15.21
N ARG A 67 10.10 19.06 -14.01
CA ARG A 67 11.20 18.62 -13.16
C ARG A 67 10.77 17.40 -12.37
N VAL A 68 11.66 16.42 -12.30
CA VAL A 68 11.43 15.18 -11.56
C VAL A 68 12.62 14.92 -10.66
N ALA A 69 12.32 14.51 -9.44
CA ALA A 69 13.30 14.05 -8.49
C ALA A 69 13.01 12.61 -8.09
N LEU A 70 14.07 11.82 -7.98
CA LEU A 70 14.05 10.44 -7.51
C LEU A 70 15.00 10.32 -6.32
N ASP A 71 14.44 10.04 -5.16
CA ASP A 71 15.20 9.72 -3.97
C ASP A 71 15.35 8.20 -3.85
N LEU A 72 16.58 7.71 -3.87
CA LEU A 72 16.91 6.30 -3.68
C LEU A 72 17.61 6.08 -2.34
N ARG A 73 17.10 5.13 -1.55
CA ARG A 73 17.55 4.84 -0.19
C ARG A 73 17.70 3.35 0.00
N GLU A 74 18.61 2.95 0.88
CA GLU A 74 18.69 1.59 1.36
C GLU A 74 17.88 1.47 2.64
N ALA A 75 16.86 0.62 2.64
CA ALA A 75 15.97 0.45 3.79
C ALA A 75 16.47 -0.62 4.76
N THR A 76 16.97 -1.71 4.19
CA THR A 76 17.75 -2.75 4.86
C THR A 76 18.89 -3.14 3.92
N PRO A 77 19.98 -3.76 4.41
CA PRO A 77 21.11 -4.13 3.57
C PRO A 77 20.68 -4.88 2.30
N GLY A 78 20.97 -4.32 1.13
CA GLY A 78 20.60 -4.84 -0.19
C GLY A 78 19.19 -4.53 -0.68
N GLN A 79 18.33 -3.89 0.13
CA GLN A 79 16.95 -3.56 -0.23
C GLN A 79 16.79 -2.07 -0.52
N LEU A 80 16.58 -1.75 -1.80
CA LEU A 80 16.36 -0.39 -2.25
C LEU A 80 14.90 0.05 -2.04
N GLN A 81 14.73 1.29 -1.62
CA GLN A 81 13.47 2.03 -1.59
C GLN A 81 13.61 3.31 -2.41
N GLY A 82 12.51 3.74 -3.03
CA GLY A 82 12.49 4.90 -3.91
C GLY A 82 11.26 5.77 -3.69
N ASP A 83 11.43 7.09 -3.80
CA ASP A 83 10.32 8.05 -3.89
C ASP A 83 10.52 8.92 -5.13
N ILE A 84 9.49 9.03 -5.96
CA ILE A 84 9.43 10.01 -7.04
C ILE A 84 8.66 11.21 -6.55
N SER A 85 9.20 12.40 -6.82
CA SER A 85 8.55 13.66 -6.54
C SER A 85 8.61 14.62 -7.72
N PHE A 86 7.62 15.50 -7.78
CA PHE A 86 7.49 16.54 -8.79
C PHE A 86 7.43 17.88 -8.04
N PRO A 87 8.53 18.63 -7.96
CA PRO A 87 8.58 19.87 -7.17
C PRO A 87 7.47 20.87 -7.51
N GLU A 88 7.12 20.98 -8.80
CA GLU A 88 6.05 21.87 -9.28
C GLU A 88 4.65 21.29 -9.04
N ASN A 89 4.54 19.98 -8.84
CA ASN A 89 3.28 19.27 -8.60
C ASN A 89 3.40 18.27 -7.43
N PRO A 90 3.60 18.72 -6.18
CA PRO A 90 3.86 17.82 -5.05
C PRO A 90 2.76 16.78 -4.81
N GLY A 91 1.55 17.06 -5.31
CA GLY A 91 0.43 16.14 -5.20
C GLY A 91 0.52 14.87 -6.04
N LEU A 92 1.52 14.78 -6.94
CA LEU A 92 1.80 13.61 -7.77
C LEU A 92 2.92 12.74 -7.21
N SER A 93 3.57 13.13 -6.12
CA SER A 93 4.69 12.37 -5.56
C SER A 93 4.22 11.01 -5.00
N PHE A 94 5.00 9.95 -5.22
CA PHE A 94 4.68 8.60 -4.76
C PHE A 94 5.94 7.80 -4.39
N PRO A 95 5.83 6.89 -3.40
CA PRO A 95 6.81 5.83 -3.21
C PRO A 95 6.71 4.83 -4.38
N ALA A 96 7.86 4.32 -4.83
CA ALA A 96 7.93 3.24 -5.81
C ALA A 96 7.21 1.98 -5.30
N GLY A 97 6.22 1.48 -6.05
CA GLY A 97 5.51 0.25 -5.72
C GLY A 97 6.33 -1.00 -6.06
N GLN A 98 7.07 -0.96 -7.16
CA GLN A 98 8.11 -1.94 -7.47
C GLN A 98 9.41 -1.22 -7.80
N LEU A 99 10.49 -1.59 -7.11
CA LEU A 99 11.81 -1.06 -7.35
C LEU A 99 12.80 -2.22 -7.42
N ARG A 100 13.51 -2.33 -8.54
CA ARG A 100 14.49 -3.38 -8.77
C ARG A 100 15.76 -2.76 -9.33
N TYR A 101 16.90 -3.11 -8.74
CA TYR A 101 18.21 -2.78 -9.27
C TYR A 101 18.96 -4.06 -9.59
N LYS A 102 19.35 -4.20 -10.85
CA LYS A 102 20.26 -5.23 -11.33
C LYS A 102 21.31 -4.50 -12.14
N GLU A 103 22.45 -4.22 -11.53
CA GLU A 103 23.49 -3.36 -12.11
C GLU A 103 23.75 -3.67 -13.59
N PRO A 104 23.79 -2.64 -14.45
CA PRO A 104 23.60 -1.21 -14.18
C PRO A 104 22.14 -0.73 -14.24
N GLN A 105 21.17 -1.64 -14.36
CA GLN A 105 19.77 -1.33 -14.64
C GLN A 105 18.95 -1.08 -13.38
N LEU A 106 18.23 0.04 -13.37
CA LEU A 106 17.21 0.38 -12.39
C LEU A 106 15.83 0.34 -13.07
N ARG A 107 14.88 -0.39 -12.49
CA ARG A 107 13.47 -0.37 -12.91
C ARG A 107 12.60 0.04 -11.74
N LEU A 108 11.69 0.97 -12.01
CA LEU A 108 10.74 1.50 -11.05
C LEU A 108 9.35 1.52 -11.67
N GLU A 109 8.35 1.07 -10.92
CA GLU A 109 6.94 1.19 -11.27
C GLU A 109 6.14 1.75 -10.08
N GLN A 110 5.26 2.71 -10.35
CA GLN A 110 4.37 3.30 -9.34
C GLN A 110 3.44 2.25 -8.74
N ASP A 111 2.67 1.58 -9.60
CA ASP A 111 1.75 0.51 -9.23
C ASP A 111 1.57 -0.40 -10.46
N PRO A 112 1.98 -1.68 -10.40
CA PRO A 112 1.88 -2.61 -11.53
C PRO A 112 0.42 -2.93 -11.90
N THR A 113 -0.53 -2.67 -11.01
CA THR A 113 -1.95 -2.96 -11.21
C THR A 113 -2.73 -1.79 -11.82
N GLN A 114 -2.10 -0.61 -11.92
CA GLN A 114 -2.76 0.61 -12.38
C GLN A 114 -2.37 0.95 -13.83
N PRO A 115 -3.31 0.90 -14.79
CA PRO A 115 -3.03 1.37 -16.15
C PRO A 115 -2.78 2.88 -16.18
N GLY A 116 -1.84 3.32 -17.02
CA GLY A 116 -1.44 4.73 -17.15
C GLY A 116 -0.61 5.28 -15.99
N GLY A 117 -0.16 4.42 -15.07
CA GLY A 117 0.79 4.78 -14.01
C GLY A 117 2.18 5.15 -14.55
N ILE A 118 3.04 5.63 -13.66
CA ILE A 118 4.42 5.98 -14.01
C ILE A 118 5.31 4.75 -13.92
N SER A 119 6.12 4.54 -14.96
CA SER A 119 7.21 3.56 -14.95
C SER A 119 8.50 4.20 -15.47
N LEU A 120 9.63 3.71 -14.97
CA LEU A 120 10.95 4.20 -15.29
C LEU A 120 11.91 3.03 -15.46
N GLN A 121 12.72 3.10 -16.52
CA GLN A 121 13.84 2.18 -16.76
C GLN A 121 15.08 3.03 -16.99
N ALA A 122 16.12 2.82 -16.19
CA ALA A 122 17.34 3.62 -16.24
C ALA A 122 18.60 2.75 -16.20
N LEU A 123 19.66 3.27 -16.78
CA LEU A 123 21.03 2.80 -16.62
C LEU A 123 21.76 3.76 -15.70
N ARG A 124 22.51 3.20 -14.75
CA ARG A 124 23.40 3.96 -13.88
C ARG A 124 24.77 4.11 -14.55
N GLU A 125 25.22 5.35 -14.67
CA GLU A 125 26.53 5.73 -15.19
C GLU A 125 27.19 6.69 -14.21
N GLY A 126 27.93 6.16 -13.22
CA GLY A 126 28.49 6.97 -12.13
C GLY A 126 27.39 7.65 -11.30
N ASP A 127 27.37 8.99 -11.35
CA ASP A 127 26.38 9.85 -10.68
C ASP A 127 25.18 10.20 -11.58
N PHE A 128 25.06 9.58 -12.76
CA PHE A 128 23.96 9.80 -13.68
C PHE A 128 23.02 8.60 -13.73
N LEU A 129 21.72 8.89 -13.88
CA LEU A 129 20.71 7.94 -14.33
C LEU A 129 20.21 8.38 -15.70
N ARG A 130 20.39 7.53 -16.70
CA ARG A 130 19.91 7.78 -18.06
C ARG A 130 18.89 6.73 -18.44
N GLY A 131 17.77 7.12 -19.00
CA GLY A 131 16.73 6.15 -19.30
C GLY A 131 15.49 6.71 -19.92
N VAL A 132 14.42 5.93 -19.80
CA VAL A 132 13.10 6.24 -20.34
C VAL A 132 12.09 6.23 -19.21
N LEU A 133 11.31 7.31 -19.12
CA LEU A 133 10.14 7.42 -18.27
C LEU A 133 8.89 7.27 -19.15
N SER A 134 7.96 6.42 -18.74
CA SER A 134 6.64 6.28 -19.36
C SER A 134 5.58 6.73 -18.36
N TRP A 135 4.68 7.60 -18.81
CA TRP A 135 3.59 8.13 -18.00
C TRP A 135 2.38 8.41 -18.89
N ASP A 136 1.27 7.74 -18.60
CA ASP A 136 0.07 7.77 -19.45
C ASP A 136 0.43 7.32 -20.88
N SER A 137 0.23 8.18 -21.90
CA SER A 137 0.66 7.92 -23.27
C SER A 137 2.03 8.52 -23.62
N ALA A 138 2.69 9.22 -22.69
CA ALA A 138 3.97 9.86 -22.93
C ALA A 138 5.13 8.91 -22.63
N GLN A 139 6.12 8.88 -23.52
CA GLN A 139 7.38 8.19 -23.34
C GLN A 139 8.49 9.22 -23.59
N VAL A 140 9.37 9.41 -22.61
CA VAL A 140 10.39 10.45 -22.62
C VAL A 140 11.73 9.92 -22.18
N ASP A 141 12.78 10.28 -22.92
CA ASP A 141 14.14 10.08 -22.49
C ASP A 141 14.49 11.09 -21.38
N PHE A 142 15.34 10.68 -20.46
CA PHE A 142 15.84 11.56 -19.41
C PHE A 142 17.30 11.29 -19.08
N VAL A 143 17.93 12.30 -18.51
CA VAL A 143 19.23 12.21 -17.84
C VAL A 143 19.12 12.97 -16.52
N TRP A 144 19.20 12.24 -15.42
CA TRP A 144 19.14 12.78 -14.07
C TRP A 144 20.48 12.68 -13.37
N VAL A 145 20.82 13.69 -12.61
CA VAL A 145 22.13 13.82 -11.93
C VAL A 145 21.94 13.64 -10.44
N ARG A 146 22.85 12.92 -9.79
CA ARG A 146 22.91 12.82 -8.33
C ARG A 146 23.28 14.19 -7.75
N ARG A 147 22.44 14.72 -6.88
CA ARG A 147 22.56 16.04 -6.23
C ARG A 147 22.85 15.95 -4.74
N GLY A 148 23.03 14.75 -4.21
CA GLY A 148 23.40 14.52 -2.81
C GLY A 148 22.73 13.31 -2.21
N GLU A 149 22.56 13.33 -0.89
CA GLU A 149 21.83 12.30 -0.15
C GLU A 149 20.32 12.45 -0.34
N ALA A 150 19.61 11.32 -0.34
CA ALA A 150 18.16 11.30 -0.36
C ALA A 150 17.62 11.78 1.00
N ALA A 151 16.70 12.75 1.01
CA ALA A 151 16.03 13.23 2.23
C ALA A 151 15.34 12.08 2.98
N PRO A 152 15.09 12.08 4.30
CA PRO A 152 14.31 11.01 4.93
C PRO A 152 12.86 10.99 4.42
N ARG A 153 12.23 9.80 4.43
CA ARG A 153 10.86 9.58 3.89
C ARG A 153 9.76 10.22 4.75
N GLY A 154 10.07 10.58 6.00
CA GLY A 154 9.16 11.22 6.96
C GLY A 154 8.13 10.26 7.58
N TYR A 155 8.29 8.96 7.35
CA TYR A 155 7.50 7.90 7.95
C TYR A 155 8.24 6.57 7.85
N ARG A 156 7.92 5.64 8.76
CA ARG A 156 8.39 4.25 8.74
C ARG A 156 7.31 3.30 8.27
N GLU A 157 7.71 2.23 7.59
CA GLU A 157 6.83 1.15 7.16
C GLU A 157 7.10 -0.12 7.97
N GLN A 158 6.04 -0.84 8.34
CA GLN A 158 6.10 -2.12 9.02
C GLN A 158 5.08 -3.08 8.41
N GLU A 159 5.52 -4.29 8.11
CA GLU A 159 4.62 -5.37 7.74
C GLU A 159 3.98 -5.97 9.00
N VAL A 160 2.66 -6.09 9.02
CA VAL A 160 1.91 -6.62 10.17
C VAL A 160 0.96 -7.71 9.71
N LYS A 161 0.98 -8.86 10.42
CA LYS A 161 0.08 -9.99 10.13
C LYS A 161 -1.27 -9.76 10.78
N LEU A 162 -2.35 -9.93 10.03
CA LEU A 162 -3.72 -9.93 10.56
C LEU A 162 -4.02 -11.33 11.13
N ARG A 163 -3.63 -11.56 12.38
CA ARG A 163 -3.64 -12.88 13.03
C ARG A 163 -5.04 -13.46 13.24
N ASP A 164 -6.05 -12.61 13.40
CA ASP A 164 -7.38 -13.04 13.88
C ASP A 164 -8.35 -13.55 12.80
N VAL A 165 -7.94 -13.60 11.53
CA VAL A 165 -8.87 -13.95 10.43
C VAL A 165 -8.47 -15.22 9.67
N GLY A 166 -7.40 -15.92 10.06
CA GLY A 166 -6.92 -17.11 9.33
C GLY A 166 -6.50 -16.82 7.88
N LEU A 167 -6.49 -15.55 7.46
CA LEU A 167 -6.21 -15.14 6.08
C LEU A 167 -4.72 -15.20 5.75
N GLY A 168 -3.83 -15.30 6.75
CA GLY A 168 -2.37 -15.29 6.52
C GLY A 168 -1.87 -14.03 5.82
N GLN A 169 -2.72 -13.00 5.70
CA GLN A 169 -2.47 -11.81 4.90
C GLN A 169 -1.68 -10.79 5.72
N SER A 170 -0.66 -10.25 5.08
CA SER A 170 0.14 -9.16 5.59
C SER A 170 -0.45 -7.82 5.15
N ALA A 171 -0.58 -6.91 6.09
CA ALA A 171 -0.92 -5.51 5.87
C ALA A 171 0.32 -4.62 6.08
N THR A 172 0.33 -3.44 5.47
CA THR A 172 1.40 -2.47 5.63
C THR A 172 0.96 -1.35 6.57
N LEU A 173 1.56 -1.29 7.74
CA LEU A 173 1.41 -0.19 8.70
C LEU A 173 2.43 0.90 8.38
N ARG A 174 1.96 2.14 8.23
CA ARG A 174 2.81 3.33 8.05
C ARG A 174 2.60 4.29 9.22
N LEU A 175 3.70 4.65 9.86
CA LEU A 175 3.72 5.50 11.05
C LEU A 175 4.50 6.78 10.72
N PRO A 176 3.90 7.97 10.91
CA PRO A 176 4.63 9.23 10.75
C PRO A 176 5.89 9.27 11.63
N GLU A 177 6.96 9.88 11.12
CA GLU A 177 8.17 10.17 11.90
C GLU A 177 8.17 11.66 12.25
N ASP A 178 7.27 12.05 13.15
CA ASP A 178 7.20 13.39 13.71
C ASP A 178 7.25 13.34 15.25
N THR A 179 7.05 14.48 15.90
CA THR A 179 7.17 14.63 17.36
C THR A 179 5.89 14.32 18.13
N LEU A 180 4.78 14.01 17.46
CA LEU A 180 3.51 13.73 18.13
C LEU A 180 3.52 12.33 18.73
N LEU A 181 2.96 12.19 19.93
CA LEU A 181 2.87 10.89 20.61
C LEU A 181 1.76 9.99 20.05
N ARG A 182 0.68 10.61 19.56
CA ARG A 182 -0.51 9.91 19.07
C ARG A 182 -1.08 10.60 17.85
N HIS A 183 -1.58 9.79 16.93
CA HIS A 183 -2.07 10.21 15.63
C HIS A 183 -3.45 9.66 15.34
N PRO A 184 -4.30 10.38 14.59
CA PRO A 184 -5.46 9.76 13.95
C PRO A 184 -4.99 8.64 13.00
N ALA A 185 -5.81 7.59 12.86
CA ALA A 185 -5.43 6.40 12.10
C ALA A 185 -6.51 5.94 11.13
N ILE A 186 -6.11 5.38 10.00
CA ILE A 186 -7.02 5.00 8.92
C ILE A 186 -6.66 3.61 8.40
N VAL A 187 -7.65 2.72 8.39
CA VAL A 187 -7.58 1.48 7.61
C VAL A 187 -7.84 1.82 6.15
N VAL A 188 -6.97 1.36 5.26
CA VAL A 188 -7.01 1.69 3.84
C VAL A 188 -7.24 0.40 3.02
N LEU A 189 -8.30 0.37 2.20
CA LEU A 189 -8.67 -0.79 1.38
C LEU A 189 -8.90 -0.38 -0.09
N GLY A 190 -8.16 -0.98 -1.02
CA GLY A 190 -8.33 -0.75 -2.47
C GLY A 190 -7.87 0.63 -2.94
N VAL A 191 -7.30 1.45 -2.06
CA VAL A 191 -6.71 2.75 -2.36
C VAL A 191 -5.22 2.56 -2.68
N PRO A 192 -4.64 3.23 -3.69
CA PRO A 192 -3.24 3.07 -4.04
C PRO A 192 -2.30 3.40 -2.89
N ALA A 193 -1.23 2.61 -2.73
CA ALA A 193 -0.25 2.76 -1.65
C ALA A 193 0.36 4.18 -1.59
N ALA A 194 0.52 4.83 -2.75
CA ALA A 194 0.98 6.20 -2.85
C ALA A 194 0.11 7.21 -2.10
N GLN A 195 -1.21 7.02 -2.16
CA GLN A 195 -2.16 7.89 -1.49
C GLN A 195 -2.12 7.68 0.03
N ALA A 196 -2.02 6.43 0.48
CA ALA A 196 -1.82 6.11 1.89
C ALA A 196 -0.53 6.71 2.44
N ALA A 197 0.59 6.55 1.73
CA ALA A 197 1.87 7.16 2.08
C ALA A 197 1.81 8.69 2.17
N ARG A 198 1.12 9.33 1.22
CA ARG A 198 0.89 10.78 1.27
C ARG A 198 0.14 11.20 2.52
N LEU A 199 -0.90 10.47 2.91
CA LEU A 199 -1.66 10.76 4.12
C LEU A 199 -0.82 10.54 5.38
N THR A 200 0.09 9.56 5.38
CA THR A 200 1.04 9.36 6.47
C THR A 200 2.03 10.51 6.62
N ARG A 201 2.53 11.07 5.51
CA ARG A 201 3.33 12.30 5.54
C ARG A 201 2.58 13.52 6.08
N GLN A 202 1.25 13.45 6.20
CA GLN A 202 0.40 14.49 6.79
C GLN A 202 0.00 14.21 8.24
N GLY A 203 0.62 13.21 8.89
CA GLY A 203 0.45 12.94 10.33
C GLY A 203 -0.61 11.89 10.66
N PHE A 204 -1.08 11.10 9.69
CA PHE A 204 -2.00 9.98 9.94
C PHE A 204 -1.28 8.64 9.95
N VAL A 205 -1.62 7.76 10.88
CA VAL A 205 -1.22 6.34 10.75
C VAL A 205 -2.08 5.69 9.68
N THR A 206 -1.47 4.99 8.73
CA THR A 206 -2.25 4.23 7.72
C THR A 206 -1.95 2.75 7.83
N LEU A 207 -2.99 1.92 7.81
CA LEU A 207 -2.87 0.47 7.69
C LEU A 207 -3.46 0.05 6.35
N THR A 208 -2.58 -0.17 5.37
CA THR A 208 -2.99 -0.58 4.02
C THR A 208 -3.18 -2.08 3.98
N LEU A 209 -4.40 -2.47 3.63
CA LEU A 209 -4.76 -3.85 3.42
C LEU A 209 -4.38 -4.30 2.00
N PRO A 210 -4.00 -5.58 1.81
CA PRO A 210 -3.62 -6.06 0.48
C PRO A 210 -4.79 -6.01 -0.49
N THR A 211 -4.49 -5.78 -1.77
CA THR A 211 -5.50 -5.71 -2.84
C THR A 211 -6.15 -7.05 -3.16
N THR A 212 -5.60 -8.15 -2.64
CA THR A 212 -6.10 -9.53 -2.78
C THR A 212 -7.20 -9.90 -1.78
N ILE A 213 -7.69 -8.94 -0.98
CA ILE A 213 -8.80 -9.21 -0.06
C ILE A 213 -10.06 -9.60 -0.85
N PRO A 214 -10.79 -10.64 -0.39
CA PRO A 214 -12.06 -11.03 -0.99
C PRO A 214 -13.06 -9.86 -1.06
N THR A 215 -13.82 -9.74 -2.14
CA THR A 215 -14.90 -8.73 -2.28
C THR A 215 -16.23 -9.22 -1.71
N ASP A 216 -16.18 -10.04 -0.65
CA ASP A 216 -17.31 -10.70 0.00
C ASP A 216 -17.24 -10.47 1.54
N SER A 217 -17.93 -11.29 2.32
CA SER A 217 -17.90 -11.24 3.79
C SER A 217 -16.49 -11.36 4.39
N GLY A 218 -15.52 -11.92 3.68
CA GLY A 218 -14.11 -11.96 4.09
C GLY A 218 -13.49 -10.56 4.21
N ALA A 219 -13.91 -9.59 3.39
CA ALA A 219 -13.50 -8.19 3.56
C ALA A 219 -13.98 -7.62 4.91
N THR A 220 -15.17 -7.99 5.36
CA THR A 220 -15.71 -7.52 6.63
C THR A 220 -14.80 -7.92 7.79
N ALA A 221 -14.37 -9.18 7.81
CA ALA A 221 -13.50 -9.70 8.86
C ALA A 221 -12.10 -9.09 8.81
N ALA A 222 -11.53 -8.95 7.60
CA ALA A 222 -10.22 -8.30 7.41
C ALA A 222 -10.22 -6.84 7.88
N VAL A 223 -11.24 -6.06 7.51
CA VAL A 223 -11.38 -4.65 7.92
C VAL A 223 -11.62 -4.53 9.43
N SER A 224 -12.44 -5.41 10.02
CA SER A 224 -12.68 -5.41 11.46
C SER A 224 -11.39 -5.70 12.25
N ALA A 225 -10.63 -6.73 11.85
CA ALA A 225 -9.35 -7.05 12.47
C ALA A 225 -8.34 -5.90 12.32
N ALA A 226 -8.32 -5.24 11.16
CA ALA A 226 -7.47 -4.07 10.91
C ALA A 226 -7.81 -2.87 11.80
N LEU A 227 -9.10 -2.59 12.00
CA LEU A 227 -9.56 -1.54 12.93
C LEU A 227 -9.14 -1.85 14.36
N THR A 228 -9.27 -3.11 14.79
CA THR A 228 -8.82 -3.55 16.12
C THR A 228 -7.30 -3.42 16.26
N LEU A 229 -6.54 -3.90 15.27
CA LEU A 229 -5.07 -3.84 15.26
C LEU A 229 -4.55 -2.40 15.35
N LEU A 230 -5.16 -1.45 14.62
CA LEU A 230 -4.76 -0.04 14.70
C LEU A 230 -4.94 0.53 16.11
N ARG A 231 -6.03 0.17 16.79
CA ARG A 231 -6.30 0.66 18.16
C ARG A 231 -5.35 0.12 19.21
N THR A 232 -4.62 -0.97 18.94
CA THR A 232 -3.61 -1.50 19.86
C THR A 232 -2.23 -0.86 19.65
N GLN A 233 -2.03 -0.05 18.61
CA GLN A 233 -0.76 0.63 18.38
C GLN A 233 -0.59 1.81 19.33
N SER A 234 0.55 1.91 20.00
CA SER A 234 0.82 2.98 20.97
C SER A 234 0.83 4.39 20.36
N ALA A 235 1.22 4.49 19.09
CA ALA A 235 1.24 5.74 18.32
C ALA A 235 -0.14 6.16 17.77
N VAL A 236 -1.19 5.37 18.00
CA VAL A 236 -2.54 5.65 17.49
C VAL A 236 -3.42 6.23 18.59
N ASP A 237 -4.12 7.31 18.28
CA ASP A 237 -5.28 7.73 19.06
C ASP A 237 -6.45 6.79 18.74
N SER A 238 -6.72 5.86 19.66
CA SER A 238 -7.75 4.83 19.49
C SER A 238 -9.18 5.40 19.34
N SER A 239 -9.39 6.66 19.74
CA SER A 239 -10.66 7.38 19.56
C SER A 239 -10.83 8.01 18.17
N LYS A 240 -9.76 8.03 17.35
CA LYS A 240 -9.71 8.67 16.03
C LYS A 240 -9.30 7.70 14.92
N VAL A 241 -9.90 6.50 14.97
CA VAL A 241 -9.66 5.45 13.97
C VAL A 241 -10.81 5.42 12.97
N GLY A 242 -10.52 5.55 11.68
CA GLY A 242 -11.48 5.54 10.59
C GLY A 242 -11.14 4.53 9.48
N LEU A 243 -11.95 4.57 8.41
CA LEU A 243 -11.81 3.72 7.23
C LEU A 243 -11.74 4.58 5.97
N TRP A 244 -10.89 4.19 5.03
CA TRP A 244 -10.89 4.67 3.66
C TRP A 244 -10.92 3.49 2.70
N SER A 245 -12.02 3.35 1.95
CA SER A 245 -12.23 2.23 1.04
C SER A 245 -12.53 2.70 -0.38
N ARG A 246 -12.01 1.96 -1.36
CA ARG A 246 -12.24 2.19 -2.78
C ARG A 246 -12.75 0.94 -3.50
N GLY A 247 -13.71 1.13 -4.41
CA GLY A 247 -14.14 0.13 -5.38
C GLY A 247 -15.13 -0.93 -4.85
N PRO A 248 -15.13 -2.15 -5.41
CA PRO A 248 -16.21 -3.12 -5.22
C PRO A 248 -16.30 -3.72 -3.80
N ALA A 249 -15.21 -3.73 -3.03
CA ALA A 249 -15.21 -4.23 -1.65
C ALA A 249 -15.84 -3.25 -0.64
N THR A 250 -16.15 -2.02 -1.08
CA THR A 250 -16.57 -0.94 -0.19
C THR A 250 -17.85 -1.20 0.62
N PRO A 251 -18.92 -1.86 0.11
CA PRO A 251 -20.08 -2.22 0.95
C PRO A 251 -19.71 -3.07 2.18
N TRP A 252 -18.81 -4.05 2.00
CA TRP A 252 -18.37 -4.93 3.08
C TRP A 252 -17.46 -4.21 4.08
N ALA A 253 -16.58 -3.36 3.59
CA ALA A 253 -15.76 -2.51 4.46
C ALA A 253 -16.62 -1.56 5.30
N VAL A 254 -17.70 -1.01 4.73
CA VAL A 254 -18.67 -0.17 5.45
C VAL A 254 -19.42 -0.97 6.51
N ALA A 255 -19.85 -2.19 6.20
CA ALA A 255 -20.45 -3.08 7.20
C ALA A 255 -19.50 -3.33 8.38
N ALA A 256 -18.22 -3.61 8.11
CA ALA A 256 -17.21 -3.77 9.16
C ALA A 256 -17.02 -2.50 10.01
N ALA A 257 -16.89 -1.34 9.37
CA ALA A 257 -16.73 -0.07 10.06
C ALA A 257 -17.89 0.25 11.00
N ALA A 258 -19.12 -0.12 10.62
CA ALA A 258 -20.33 0.08 11.40
C ALA A 258 -20.58 -0.99 12.49
N GLN A 259 -20.05 -2.21 12.32
CA GLN A 259 -20.24 -3.33 13.25
C GLN A 259 -19.10 -3.47 14.26
N ALA A 260 -17.90 -2.95 13.94
CA ALA A 260 -16.75 -2.99 14.83
C ALA A 260 -17.07 -2.33 16.18
N GLN A 261 -16.44 -2.82 17.24
CA GLN A 261 -16.48 -2.21 18.57
C GLN A 261 -15.05 -1.90 19.04
N PRO A 262 -14.69 -0.60 19.21
CA PRO A 262 -15.45 0.59 18.83
C PRO A 262 -15.72 0.68 17.31
N GLN A 263 -16.77 1.40 16.92
CA GLN A 263 -17.08 1.67 15.51
C GLN A 263 -16.01 2.58 14.89
N ALA A 264 -15.90 2.58 13.56
CA ALA A 264 -15.07 3.57 12.88
C ALA A 264 -15.61 4.98 13.15
N THR A 265 -14.70 5.91 13.42
CA THR A 265 -15.02 7.29 13.78
C THR A 265 -15.42 8.11 12.56
N PHE A 266 -14.99 7.70 11.38
CA PHE A 266 -15.33 8.29 10.09
C PHE A 266 -15.06 7.29 8.95
N VAL A 267 -15.67 7.53 7.80
CA VAL A 267 -15.53 6.68 6.61
C VAL A 267 -15.35 7.51 5.34
N VAL A 268 -14.32 7.22 4.55
CA VAL A 268 -14.08 7.78 3.20
C VAL A 268 -14.34 6.69 2.16
N LEU A 269 -15.13 7.02 1.15
CA LEU A 269 -15.63 6.12 0.11
C LEU A 269 -15.22 6.64 -1.27
N GLU A 270 -14.50 5.84 -2.04
CA GLU A 270 -14.08 6.18 -3.41
C GLU A 270 -14.62 5.20 -4.43
N GLY A 271 -15.34 5.69 -5.44
CA GLY A 271 -15.90 4.81 -6.48
C GLY A 271 -16.78 3.71 -5.87
N ALA A 272 -17.50 4.02 -4.80
CA ALA A 272 -18.35 3.06 -4.10
C ALA A 272 -19.52 2.62 -5.01
N PRO A 273 -19.75 1.32 -5.23
CA PRO A 273 -20.85 0.87 -6.09
C PRO A 273 -22.20 1.14 -5.42
N ALA A 274 -23.04 1.91 -6.11
CA ALA A 274 -24.44 2.19 -5.78
C ALA A 274 -25.27 2.11 -7.09
N ARG A 275 -25.14 0.99 -7.80
CA ARG A 275 -25.75 0.75 -9.12
C ARG A 275 -27.25 0.52 -9.02
N THR A 276 -27.72 0.03 -7.87
CA THR A 276 -29.13 -0.21 -7.55
C THR A 276 -29.50 0.48 -6.23
N ALA A 277 -30.79 0.52 -5.92
CA ALA A 277 -31.26 0.99 -4.62
C ALA A 277 -30.80 0.08 -3.47
N ASP A 278 -30.75 -1.24 -3.71
CA ASP A 278 -30.30 -2.22 -2.72
C ASP A 278 -28.80 -2.09 -2.41
N GLU A 279 -27.96 -1.88 -3.43
CA GLU A 279 -26.54 -1.57 -3.22
C GLU A 279 -26.37 -0.27 -2.42
N ALA A 280 -27.15 0.78 -2.75
CA ALA A 280 -27.09 2.03 -2.02
C ALA A 280 -27.52 1.88 -0.54
N LYS A 281 -28.50 1.01 -0.27
CA LYS A 281 -29.01 0.75 1.08
C LYS A 281 -27.92 0.22 2.03
N ALA A 282 -26.91 -0.48 1.52
CA ALA A 282 -25.77 -0.95 2.31
C ALA A 282 -25.03 0.20 3.04
N TYR A 283 -25.05 1.41 2.49
CA TYR A 283 -24.40 2.59 3.08
C TYR A 283 -25.27 3.34 4.10
N GLN A 284 -26.57 3.02 4.19
CA GLN A 284 -27.50 3.71 5.08
C GLN A 284 -27.11 3.56 6.56
N VAL A 285 -26.40 2.48 6.91
CA VAL A 285 -25.91 2.24 8.27
C VAL A 285 -25.05 3.40 8.79
N LEU A 286 -24.27 4.05 7.91
CA LEU A 286 -23.41 5.19 8.28
C LEU A 286 -24.24 6.39 8.73
N SER A 287 -25.36 6.68 8.06
CA SER A 287 -26.26 7.77 8.48
C SER A 287 -27.08 7.38 9.70
N GLN A 288 -27.54 6.14 9.81
CA GLN A 288 -28.28 5.64 10.97
C GLN A 288 -27.45 5.73 12.28
N GLN A 289 -26.18 5.32 12.22
CA GLN A 289 -25.24 5.34 13.34
C GLN A 289 -24.51 6.68 13.51
N ARG A 290 -24.81 7.67 12.66
CA ARG A 290 -24.17 9.01 12.66
C ARG A 290 -22.65 8.99 12.46
N ILE A 291 -22.13 7.98 11.76
CA ILE A 291 -20.72 7.93 11.37
C ILE A 291 -20.50 8.96 10.24
N PRO A 292 -19.63 9.97 10.41
CA PRO A 292 -19.27 10.91 9.35
C PRO A 292 -18.76 10.20 8.10
N ALA A 293 -19.32 10.55 6.94
CA ALA A 293 -18.98 9.89 5.68
C ALA A 293 -18.62 10.88 4.56
N LEU A 294 -17.55 10.60 3.81
CA LEU A 294 -17.17 11.36 2.63
C LEU A 294 -17.09 10.43 1.41
N GLY A 295 -17.99 10.65 0.45
CA GLY A 295 -17.99 9.97 -0.85
C GLY A 295 -17.30 10.78 -1.94
N HIS A 296 -16.54 10.09 -2.78
CA HIS A 296 -15.82 10.65 -3.90
C HIS A 296 -16.06 9.80 -5.16
N TYR A 297 -16.40 10.47 -6.25
CA TYR A 297 -16.47 9.88 -7.58
C TYR A 297 -15.62 10.67 -8.55
N ALA A 298 -14.92 9.97 -9.44
CA ALA A 298 -14.19 10.57 -10.54
C ALA A 298 -15.07 10.50 -11.81
N ALA A 299 -15.26 11.63 -12.50
CA ALA A 299 -16.25 11.72 -13.57
C ALA A 299 -15.90 10.92 -14.84
N LEU A 300 -14.61 10.58 -15.06
CA LEU A 300 -14.15 9.75 -16.17
C LEU A 300 -13.92 8.29 -15.76
N ASP A 301 -14.37 7.87 -14.57
CA ASP A 301 -14.37 6.46 -14.21
C ASP A 301 -15.46 5.72 -15.00
N THR A 302 -15.03 4.89 -15.94
CA THR A 302 -15.91 4.12 -16.83
C THR A 302 -16.40 2.82 -16.22
N SER A 303 -15.94 2.44 -15.03
CA SER A 303 -16.38 1.22 -14.35
C SER A 303 -17.77 1.36 -13.70
N LEU A 304 -18.27 2.59 -13.59
CA LEU A 304 -19.54 2.95 -12.97
C LEU A 304 -20.30 4.00 -13.78
N ASN A 305 -21.63 3.96 -13.75
CA ASN A 305 -22.45 5.10 -14.17
C ASN A 305 -22.42 6.17 -13.07
N ILE A 306 -21.47 7.09 -13.16
CA ILE A 306 -21.18 8.07 -12.10
C ILE A 306 -22.39 8.94 -11.71
N PRO A 307 -23.18 9.51 -12.64
CA PRO A 307 -24.37 10.28 -12.28
C PRO A 307 -25.37 9.51 -11.40
N ASP A 308 -25.66 8.26 -11.73
CA ASP A 308 -26.63 7.46 -10.99
C ASP A 308 -26.07 6.98 -9.65
N ASN A 309 -24.81 6.54 -9.62
CA ASN A 309 -24.13 6.13 -8.38
C ASN A 309 -24.04 7.30 -7.40
N TYR A 310 -23.64 8.48 -7.88
CA TYR A 310 -23.61 9.72 -7.10
C TYR A 310 -24.98 10.06 -6.51
N ARG A 311 -26.04 10.04 -7.33
CA ARG A 311 -27.40 10.39 -6.88
C ARG A 311 -27.86 9.45 -5.77
N ARG A 312 -27.66 8.14 -5.94
CA ARG A 312 -28.09 7.14 -4.95
C ARG A 312 -27.26 7.21 -3.67
N LEU A 313 -25.93 7.28 -3.76
CA LEU A 313 -25.06 7.40 -2.58
C LEU A 313 -25.34 8.69 -1.80
N ARG A 314 -25.53 9.82 -2.51
CA ARG A 314 -25.90 11.09 -1.89
C ARG A 314 -27.24 11.00 -1.15
N GLY A 315 -28.21 10.28 -1.70
CA GLY A 315 -29.51 10.06 -1.05
C GLY A 315 -29.38 9.37 0.31
N VAL A 316 -28.59 8.30 0.40
CA VAL A 316 -28.45 7.51 1.64
C VAL A 316 -27.50 8.14 2.66
N LEU A 317 -26.43 8.81 2.22
CA LEU A 317 -25.48 9.49 3.12
C LEU A 317 -25.98 10.87 3.57
N GLY A 318 -26.72 11.58 2.72
CA GLY A 318 -27.21 12.93 3.00
C GLY A 318 -28.40 13.00 3.96
N ALA A 319 -29.06 11.87 4.24
CA ALA A 319 -30.32 11.82 4.99
C ALA A 319 -30.26 12.46 6.40
N ARG A 320 -29.08 12.49 7.04
CA ARG A 320 -28.89 13.08 8.37
C ARG A 320 -27.79 14.15 8.43
N ARG A 321 -27.40 14.71 7.27
CA ARG A 321 -26.36 15.75 7.13
C ARG A 321 -24.98 15.38 7.71
N ASN A 322 -24.74 14.10 7.98
CA ASN A 322 -23.45 13.58 8.44
C ASN A 322 -22.60 13.00 7.30
N GLY A 323 -23.14 12.99 6.07
CA GLY A 323 -22.46 12.51 4.88
C GLY A 323 -22.41 13.56 3.77
N MET A 324 -21.30 13.58 3.03
CA MET A 324 -21.11 14.41 1.83
C MET A 324 -20.66 13.52 0.68
N VAL A 325 -21.11 13.82 -0.54
CA VAL A 325 -20.60 13.15 -1.76
C VAL A 325 -20.14 14.23 -2.73
N ARG A 326 -18.95 14.03 -3.31
CA ARG A 326 -18.33 14.93 -4.28
C ARG A 326 -18.02 14.19 -5.58
N THR A 327 -18.10 14.91 -6.68
CA THR A 327 -17.64 14.44 -7.99
C THR A 327 -16.48 15.32 -8.45
N TYR A 328 -15.46 14.71 -9.03
CA TYR A 328 -14.31 15.43 -9.59
C TYR A 328 -14.39 15.38 -11.11
N PRO A 329 -14.67 16.52 -11.77
CA PRO A 329 -14.79 16.55 -13.22
C PRO A 329 -13.43 16.23 -13.86
N ARG A 330 -13.46 15.54 -15.00
CA ARG A 330 -12.27 15.24 -15.81
C ARG A 330 -11.21 14.36 -15.14
N ALA A 331 -11.52 13.80 -13.96
CA ALA A 331 -10.64 12.87 -13.27
C ALA A 331 -10.94 11.42 -13.66
N THR A 332 -9.90 10.61 -13.87
CA THR A 332 -9.99 9.15 -14.01
C THR A 332 -10.26 8.50 -12.65
N ALA A 333 -10.53 7.18 -12.63
CA ALA A 333 -10.74 6.43 -11.39
C ALA A 333 -9.63 6.64 -10.33
N ALA A 334 -8.40 6.97 -10.74
CA ALA A 334 -7.29 7.28 -9.85
C ALA A 334 -7.28 8.70 -9.26
N PHE A 335 -8.35 9.49 -9.50
CA PHE A 335 -8.43 10.92 -9.16
C PHE A 335 -7.30 11.75 -9.78
N ILE A 336 -6.90 11.39 -11.00
CA ILE A 336 -5.91 12.09 -11.82
C ILE A 336 -6.60 12.66 -13.06
N VAL A 337 -6.30 13.91 -13.41
CA VAL A 337 -6.63 14.48 -14.72
C VAL A 337 -5.56 13.98 -15.71
N PRO A 338 -5.93 13.26 -16.78
CA PRO A 338 -4.98 12.66 -17.70
C PRO A 338 -4.21 13.72 -18.49
N GLY A 339 -3.05 13.32 -19.01
CA GLY A 339 -2.22 14.19 -19.83
C GLY A 339 -2.90 14.46 -21.17
N ARG A 340 -2.67 15.64 -21.74
CA ARG A 340 -3.28 16.00 -23.04
C ARG A 340 -2.50 17.08 -23.77
N ALA A 341 -2.67 17.13 -25.08
CA ALA A 341 -2.26 18.30 -25.86
C ALA A 341 -3.15 19.50 -25.51
N ALA A 342 -2.53 20.63 -25.21
CA ALA A 342 -3.16 21.94 -25.11
C ALA A 342 -3.55 22.47 -26.49
N THR A 343 -4.35 23.55 -26.52
CA THR A 343 -4.76 24.22 -27.76
C THR A 343 -3.59 24.79 -28.56
N ASN A 344 -2.48 25.13 -27.89
CA ASN A 344 -1.24 25.59 -28.51
C ASN A 344 -0.30 24.43 -28.94
N GLY A 345 -0.75 23.18 -28.84
CA GLY A 345 0.02 21.98 -29.19
C GLY A 345 1.01 21.50 -28.12
N GLN A 346 1.23 22.26 -27.05
CA GLN A 346 2.11 21.84 -25.94
C GLN A 346 1.47 20.74 -25.10
N TRP A 347 2.28 19.86 -24.52
CA TRP A 347 1.78 18.86 -23.59
C TRP A 347 1.41 19.45 -22.22
N GLN A 348 0.25 19.06 -21.72
CA GLN A 348 -0.15 19.24 -20.33
C GLN A 348 0.08 17.92 -19.61
N TRP A 349 0.99 17.91 -18.64
CA TRP A 349 1.27 16.75 -17.81
C TRP A 349 0.04 16.35 -16.98
N PRO A 350 -0.13 15.06 -16.66
CA PRO A 350 -1.20 14.64 -15.76
C PRO A 350 -1.09 15.34 -14.41
N THR A 351 -2.21 15.72 -13.80
CA THR A 351 -2.25 16.40 -12.49
C THR A 351 -3.25 15.75 -11.56
N PRO A 352 -3.13 15.91 -10.23
CA PRO A 352 -4.18 15.49 -9.31
C PRO A 352 -5.48 16.20 -9.66
N ALA A 353 -6.61 15.54 -9.42
CA ALA A 353 -7.91 16.18 -9.55
C ALA A 353 -7.97 17.44 -8.67
N PRO A 354 -8.27 18.64 -9.23
CA PRO A 354 -8.29 19.87 -8.46
C PRO A 354 -9.24 19.77 -7.25
N GLY A 355 -8.75 20.14 -6.07
CA GLY A 355 -9.51 20.16 -4.83
C GLY A 355 -9.76 18.79 -4.19
N TYR A 356 -9.31 17.69 -4.80
CA TYR A 356 -9.48 16.35 -4.24
C TYR A 356 -8.69 16.18 -2.96
N TRP A 357 -7.39 16.47 -2.99
CA TRP A 357 -6.52 16.27 -1.84
C TRP A 357 -6.75 17.28 -0.74
N GLU A 358 -6.90 18.56 -1.09
CA GLU A 358 -7.24 19.62 -0.15
C GLU A 358 -8.58 19.30 0.52
N GLY A 359 -9.58 18.94 -0.28
CA GLY A 359 -10.92 18.61 0.21
C GLY A 359 -10.97 17.37 1.11
N LEU A 360 -10.23 16.32 0.78
CA LEU A 360 -10.11 15.11 1.61
C LEU A 360 -9.44 15.42 2.95
N THR A 361 -8.30 16.11 2.90
CA THR A 361 -7.45 16.33 4.08
C THR A 361 -8.07 17.34 5.04
N ASP A 362 -8.72 18.39 4.53
CA ASP A 362 -9.47 19.34 5.35
C ASP A 362 -10.69 18.69 6.01
N TRP A 363 -11.38 17.80 5.29
CA TRP A 363 -12.49 17.04 5.87
C TRP A 363 -12.01 16.07 6.96
N LEU A 364 -10.90 15.35 6.72
CA LEU A 364 -10.30 14.47 7.72
C LEU A 364 -9.93 15.24 8.98
N ARG A 365 -9.24 16.39 8.85
CA ARG A 365 -8.93 17.27 9.99
C ARG A 365 -10.18 17.72 10.73
N LEU A 366 -11.29 17.98 10.02
CA LEU A 366 -12.55 18.37 10.67
C LEU A 366 -13.12 17.24 11.54
N VAL A 367 -13.08 16.00 11.05
CA VAL A 367 -13.67 14.84 11.76
C VAL A 367 -12.72 14.19 12.77
N THR A 368 -11.43 14.53 12.75
CA THR A 368 -10.42 14.05 13.70
C THR A 368 -9.88 15.13 14.63
N LYS A 369 -10.46 16.32 14.65
CA LYS A 369 -10.24 17.29 15.74
C LYS A 369 -10.80 16.69 17.02
#